data_AF-A0A162IQ54-F1
#
_entry.id   AF-A0A162IQ54-F1
#
_cell.length_a   1.000
_cell.length_b   1.000
_cell.length_c   1.000
_cell.angle_alpha   90.00
_cell.angle_beta   90.00
_cell.angle_gamma   90.00
#
_symmetry.space_group_name_H-M   'P 1'
#
loop_
_entity.id
_entity.type
_entity.pdbx_description
1 polymer ?
#
loop_
_entity_poly.entity_id
_entity_poly.type
_entity_poly.pdbx_seq_one_letter_code
_entity_poly.pdbx_strand_id
1 'polypeptide(L)'
;MYKEIDLHGMNYEDALRIFIQKYNEMIRKKEKKEICVIHGYGSKRLDSSAVLREKLRKFLSKQKGKLFYRVDLNPGVTYVMPIMLLEERGKRKK
;
A
#
# COMPACT_ATOMS: atom_id res chain seq x y z
N MET A 1 14.75 5.91 9.12
CA MET A 1 13.59 6.83 9.01
C MET A 1 12.74 6.39 7.82
N TYR A 2 11.45 6.10 8.05
CA TYR A 2 10.50 5.69 7.02
C TYR A 2 9.61 6.87 6.59
N LYS A 3 8.83 6.70 5.52
CA LYS A 3 7.77 7.63 5.10
C LYS A 3 6.42 6.98 5.34
N GLU A 4 5.49 7.68 5.97
CA GLU A 4 4.19 7.11 6.30
C GLU A 4 3.17 7.35 5.18
N ILE A 5 2.35 6.33 4.92
CA ILE A 5 1.15 6.42 4.11
C ILE A 5 0.00 5.84 4.93
N ASP A 6 -0.87 6.72 5.42
CA ASP A 6 -2.11 6.32 6.06
C ASP A 6 -3.21 6.06 5.02
N LEU A 7 -3.69 4.82 5.02
CA LEU A 7 -4.76 4.27 4.19
C LEU A 7 -5.89 3.69 5.05
N HIS A 8 -5.83 3.84 6.38
CA HIS A 8 -6.83 3.30 7.28
C HIS A 8 -8.24 3.82 6.94
N GLY A 9 -9.24 2.94 6.99
CA GLY A 9 -10.64 3.28 6.73
C GLY A 9 -10.98 3.51 5.25
N MET A 10 -10.00 3.51 4.35
CA MET A 10 -10.25 3.63 2.92
C MET A 10 -10.79 2.32 2.32
N ASN A 11 -11.56 2.43 1.23
CA ASN A 11 -11.83 1.28 0.39
C ASN A 11 -10.57 0.91 -0.42
N TYR A 12 -10.53 -0.33 -0.92
CA TYR A 12 -9.35 -0.87 -1.60
C TYR A 12 -8.91 -0.07 -2.83
N GLU A 13 -9.83 0.39 -3.67
CA GLU A 13 -9.47 1.06 -4.93
C GLU A 13 -8.84 2.43 -4.67
N ASP A 14 -9.39 3.20 -3.73
CA ASP A 14 -8.82 4.50 -3.36
C ASP A 14 -7.48 4.34 -2.63
N ALA A 15 -7.40 3.38 -1.71
CA ALA A 15 -6.17 3.08 -0.99
C ALA A 15 -5.03 2.67 -1.94
N LEU A 16 -5.32 1.79 -2.90
CA LEU A 16 -4.34 1.32 -3.87
C LEU A 16 -3.88 2.44 -4.80
N ARG A 17 -4.79 3.31 -5.26
CA ARG A 17 -4.44 4.47 -6.08
C ARG A 17 -3.49 5.41 -5.34
N ILE A 18 -3.82 5.78 -4.10
CA ILE A 18 -2.99 6.67 -3.27
C ILE A 18 -1.63 6.03 -2.98
N PHE A 19 -1.62 4.73 -2.65
CA PHE A 19 -0.39 3.98 -2.45
C PHE A 19 0.53 4.06 -3.67
N ILE A 20 0.03 3.72 -4.87
CA ILE A 20 0.84 3.72 -6.11
C ILE A 20 1.36 5.12 -6.42
N GLN A 21 0.53 6.16 -6.27
CA GLN A 21 0.93 7.54 -6.53
C GLN A 21 2.10 7.97 -5.64
N LYS A 22 1.97 7.80 -4.32
CA LYS A 22 3.02 8.17 -3.36
C LYS A 22 4.26 7.30 -3.49
N TYR A 23 4.09 6.00 -3.73
CA TYR A 23 5.18 5.07 -4.00
C TYR A 23 6.00 5.52 -5.22
N ASN A 24 5.34 5.84 -6.34
CA ASN A 24 6.02 6.25 -7.58
C ASN A 24 6.65 7.63 -7.44
N GLU A 25 6.02 8.54 -6.69
CA GLU A 25 6.59 9.83 -6.35
C GLU A 25 7.94 9.70 -5.62
N MET A 26 8.06 8.76 -4.69
CA MET A 26 9.32 8.50 -3.98
C MET A 26 10.43 8.02 -4.93
N ILE A 27 10.12 7.09 -5.84
CA ILE A 27 11.07 6.64 -6.86
C ILE A 27 11.54 7.82 -7.72
N ARG A 28 10.60 8.66 -8.21
CA ARG A 28 10.91 9.84 -9.04
C ARG A 28 11.78 10.85 -8.30
N LYS A 29 11.53 11.04 -7.00
CA LYS A 29 12.33 11.90 -6.11
C LYS A 29 13.64 11.26 -5.66
N LYS A 30 13.94 10.02 -6.07
CA LYS A 30 15.11 9.23 -5.63
C LYS A 30 15.18 9.10 -4.10
N GLU A 31 14.03 9.08 -3.42
CA GLU A 31 13.94 8.88 -1.98
C GLU A 31 14.23 7.41 -1.63
N LYS A 32 15.41 7.14 -1.05
CA LYS A 32 15.80 5.79 -0.61
C LYS A 32 15.32 5.50 0.82
N LYS A 33 14.01 5.50 1.04
CA LYS A 33 13.38 5.25 2.35
C LYS A 33 12.30 4.18 2.24
N GLU A 34 12.16 3.39 3.31
CA GLU A 34 11.04 2.46 3.45
C GLU A 34 9.73 3.24 3.67
N ILE A 35 8.64 2.68 3.17
CA ILE A 35 7.28 3.21 3.34
C ILE A 35 6.60 2.42 4.44
N CYS A 36 6.16 3.10 5.50
CA CYS A 36 5.25 2.54 6.50
C CYS A 36 3.81 2.72 5.99
N VAL A 37 3.18 1.63 5.54
CA VAL A 37 1.81 1.65 5.03
C VAL A 37 0.85 1.25 6.14
N ILE A 38 0.10 2.21 6.65
CA ILE A 38 -0.90 2.02 7.71
C ILE A 38 -2.23 1.75 7.02
N HIS A 39 -2.63 0.49 6.87
CA HIS A 39 -3.88 0.12 6.22
C HIS A 39 -4.98 -0.30 7.22
N GLY A 40 -4.63 -0.36 8.52
CA GLY A 40 -5.52 -0.83 9.57
C GLY A 40 -5.78 -2.34 9.49
N TYR A 41 -6.49 -2.87 10.48
CA TYR A 41 -6.75 -4.30 10.62
C TYR A 41 -7.69 -4.86 9.55
N GLY A 42 -8.54 -4.01 8.97
CA GLY A 42 -9.68 -4.40 8.13
C GLY A 42 -10.99 -3.76 8.59
N SER A 43 -12.09 -4.06 7.90
CA SER A 43 -13.44 -3.62 8.29
C SER A 43 -13.83 -4.20 9.66
N LYS A 44 -14.44 -3.39 10.54
CA LYS A 44 -15.07 -3.84 11.79
C LYS A 44 -16.52 -4.33 11.61
N ARG A 45 -17.03 -4.43 10.38
CA ARG A 45 -18.38 -4.97 10.13
C ARG A 45 -18.32 -6.49 10.36
N LEU A 46 -19.34 -7.02 11.05
CA LEU A 46 -19.43 -8.36 11.64
C LEU A 46 -19.16 -9.53 10.65
N ASP A 47 -19.21 -9.21 9.36
CA ASP A 47 -19.33 -10.07 8.20
C ASP A 47 -18.35 -9.66 7.07
N SER A 48 -17.43 -8.73 7.33
CA SER A 48 -16.41 -8.30 6.37
C SER A 48 -15.03 -8.83 6.74
N SER A 49 -14.44 -9.67 5.88
CA SER A 49 -13.01 -10.03 5.97
C SER A 49 -12.12 -8.78 5.98
N ALA A 50 -10.83 -8.92 6.30
CA ALA A 50 -9.88 -7.81 6.34
C ALA A 50 -9.51 -7.31 4.92
N VAL A 51 -10.52 -6.86 4.16
CA VAL A 51 -10.49 -6.66 2.71
C VAL A 51 -9.32 -5.80 2.28
N LEU A 52 -9.09 -4.65 2.93
CA LEU A 52 -7.99 -3.77 2.56
C LEU A 52 -6.63 -4.42 2.82
N ARG A 53 -6.40 -4.94 4.03
CA ARG A 53 -5.16 -5.64 4.42
C ARG A 53 -4.83 -6.77 3.44
N GLU A 54 -5.79 -7.67 3.20
CA GLU A 54 -5.60 -8.85 2.37
C GLU A 54 -5.38 -8.49 0.90
N LYS A 55 -6.22 -7.61 0.35
CA LYS A 55 -6.08 -7.21 -1.06
C LYS A 55 -4.83 -6.39 -1.31
N LEU A 56 -4.42 -5.54 -0.37
CA LEU A 56 -3.17 -4.78 -0.47
C LEU A 56 -1.96 -5.71 -0.42
N ARG A 57 -1.87 -6.61 0.57
CA ARG A 57 -0.77 -7.58 0.65
C ARG A 57 -0.72 -8.52 -0.55
N LYS A 58 -1.88 -8.97 -1.03
CA LYS A 58 -1.97 -9.74 -2.28
C LYS A 58 -1.47 -8.95 -3.48
N PHE A 59 -1.79 -7.66 -3.58
CA PHE A 59 -1.24 -6.79 -4.61
C PHE A 59 0.29 -6.70 -4.52
N LEU A 60 0.84 -6.44 -3.32
CA LEU A 60 2.29 -6.34 -3.09
C LEU A 60 3.02 -7.63 -3.49
N SER A 61 2.48 -8.79 -3.11
CA SER A 61 3.06 -10.11 -3.45
C SER A 61 3.19 -10.37 -4.96
N LYS A 62 2.37 -9.70 -5.79
CA LYS A 62 2.40 -9.81 -7.25
C LYS A 62 3.44 -8.89 -7.90
N GLN A 63 3.99 -7.92 -7.17
CA GLN A 63 4.94 -6.94 -7.71
C GLN A 63 6.38 -7.44 -7.66
N LYS A 64 6.64 -8.64 -8.21
CA LYS A 64 7.97 -9.26 -8.21
C LYS A 64 9.00 -8.34 -8.87
N GLY A 65 10.13 -8.14 -8.21
CA GLY A 65 11.22 -7.28 -8.68
C GLY A 65 10.94 -5.77 -8.64
N LYS A 66 9.69 -5.35 -8.43
CA LYS A 66 9.35 -3.92 -8.34
C LYS A 66 9.47 -3.39 -6.92
N LEU A 67 9.28 -4.22 -5.89
CA LEU A 67 9.38 -3.84 -4.48
C LEU A 67 9.79 -5.01 -3.59
N PHE A 68 10.24 -4.69 -2.37
CA PHE A 68 10.24 -5.62 -1.24
C PHE A 68 9.20 -5.17 -0.22
N TYR A 69 8.61 -6.10 0.52
CA TYR A 69 7.74 -5.76 1.64
C TYR A 69 7.89 -6.73 2.80
N ARG A 70 7.62 -6.23 4.01
CA ARG A 70 7.55 -7.01 5.25
C ARG A 70 6.31 -6.61 6.04
N VAL A 71 5.71 -7.58 6.70
CA VAL A 71 4.57 -7.33 7.60
C VAL A 71 5.11 -6.95 8.97
N ASP A 72 4.53 -5.93 9.58
CA ASP A 72 4.89 -5.52 10.94
C ASP A 72 4.25 -6.44 11.99
N LEU A 73 4.74 -6.40 13.23
CA LEU A 73 4.07 -7.04 14.37
C LEU A 73 2.64 -6.52 14.55
N ASN A 74 2.40 -5.24 14.25
CA ASN A 74 1.06 -4.69 14.11
C ASN A 74 0.44 -5.16 12.78
N PRO A 75 -0.60 -6.02 12.80
CA PRO A 75 -1.23 -6.54 11.59
C PRO A 75 -1.87 -5.47 10.69
N GLY A 76 -2.08 -4.26 11.21
CA GLY A 76 -2.58 -3.10 10.46
C GLY A 76 -1.50 -2.32 9.70
N VAL A 77 -0.24 -2.76 9.76
CA VAL A 77 0.90 -2.10 9.13
C VAL A 77 1.64 -3.07 8.21
N THR A 78 2.13 -2.54 7.08
CA THR A 78 3.04 -3.24 6.18
C THR A 78 4.11 -2.25 5.74
N TYR A 79 5.38 -2.66 5.82
CA TYR A 79 6.49 -1.86 5.33
C TYR A 79 6.84 -2.25 3.89
N VAL A 80 7.10 -1.26 3.04
CA VAL A 80 7.41 -1.46 1.62
C VAL A 80 8.67 -0.69 1.24
N MET A 81 9.63 -1.36 0.61
CA MET A 81 10.80 -0.72 -0.02
C MET A 81 10.57 -0.60 -1.53
N PRO A 82 10.49 0.63 -2.07
CA PRO A 82 10.39 0.85 -3.50
C PRO A 82 11.67 0.48 -4.26
N ILE A 83 11.56 -0.22 -5.40
CA ILE A 83 12.70 -0.53 -6.29
C ILE A 83 12.47 0.04 -7.68
N MET A 84 11.30 -0.22 -8.27
CA MET A 84 10.90 0.26 -9.60
C MET A 84 9.48 0.80 -9.57
N LEU A 85 9.14 1.62 -10.57
CA LEU A 85 7.79 2.17 -10.75
C LEU A 85 6.73 1.07 -10.86
N LEU A 86 5.60 1.30 -10.21
CA LEU A 86 4.37 0.53 -10.37
C LEU A 86 3.51 1.13 -11.47
N GLU A 87 2.66 0.31 -12.09
CA GLU A 87 1.70 0.77 -13.09
C GLU A 87 0.65 1.67 -12.44
N GLU A 88 0.44 2.85 -13.01
CA GLU A 88 -0.57 3.78 -12.53
C GLU A 88 -1.97 3.27 -12.85
N ARG A 89 -2.89 3.34 -11.87
CA ARG A 89 -4.30 3.10 -12.12
C ARG A 89 -4.96 4.39 -12.58
N GLY A 90 -5.62 4.34 -13.74
CA GLY A 90 -6.37 5.48 -14.28
C GLY A 90 -7.41 6.00 -13.30
N LYS A 91 -7.76 7.29 -13.40
CA LYS A 91 -8.89 7.85 -12.65
C LYS A 91 -10.16 7.09 -13.02
N ARG A 92 -11.03 6.80 -12.04
CA ARG A 92 -12.41 6.40 -12.34
C ARG A 92 -12.99 7.47 -13.27
N LYS A 93 -13.44 7.07 -14.47
CA LYS A 93 -14.32 7.93 -15.27
C LYS A 93 -15.55 8.16 -14.41
N LYS A 94 -15.85 9.42 -14.12
CA LYS A 94 -16.99 9.84 -13.32
C LYS A 94 -18.28 9.52 -14.06
#